data_AF-A0A7C5RBW1-F1
#
_entry.id   AF-A0A7C5RBW1-F1
#
_cell.length_a   1.000
_cell.length_b   1.000
_cell.length_c   1.000
_cell.angle_alpha   90.00
_cell.angle_beta   90.00
_cell.angle_gamma   90.00
#
_symmetry.space_group_name_H-M   'P 1'
#
loop_
_entity.id
_entity.type
_entity.pdbx_description
1 polymer ?
#
loop_
_entity_poly.entity_id
_entity_poly.type
_entity_poly.pdbx_seq_one_letter_code
_entity_poly.pdbx_strand_id
1 'polypeptide(L)'
;MLVYIGIDDTDSPRGMCTTYVAARALRAAEGEGARAADHPWLVRLNPNCPYKTRGNAAVCLPLEVERSGFDRVWEAVLGVVRE
;
A
#
# COMPACT_ATOMS: atom_id res chain seq x y z
N MET A 1 2.11 10.18 -14.67
CA MET A 1 1.53 8.88 -15.06
C MET A 1 0.74 8.33 -13.88
N LEU A 2 -0.30 7.55 -14.15
CA LEU A 2 -1.12 6.95 -13.11
C LEU A 2 -0.55 5.58 -12.73
N VAL A 3 -0.35 5.36 -11.43
CA VAL A 3 0.21 4.14 -10.85
C VAL A 3 -0.74 3.63 -9.77
N TYR A 4 -0.99 2.33 -9.76
CA TYR A 4 -1.79 1.67 -8.73
C TYR A 4 -0.90 0.72 -7.95
N ILE A 5 -0.71 0.98 -6.66
CA ILE A 5 0.10 0.13 -5.80
C ILE A 5 -0.82 -0.72 -4.93
N GLY A 6 -0.73 -2.04 -5.06
CA GLY A 6 -1.45 -3.00 -4.21
C GLY A 6 -0.58 -3.48 -3.05
N ILE A 7 -1.14 -3.50 -1.84
CA ILE A 7 -0.49 -3.97 -0.61
C ILE A 7 -1.42 -4.96 0.10
N ASP A 8 -0.89 -6.13 0.45
CA ASP A 8 -1.60 -7.20 1.16
C ASP A 8 -0.61 -8.00 2.02
N ASP A 9 -1.11 -8.77 2.98
CA ASP A 9 -0.37 -9.73 3.81
C ASP A 9 0.79 -9.15 4.63
N THR A 10 0.70 -7.88 5.00
CA THR A 10 1.70 -7.21 5.85
C THR A 10 1.28 -7.17 7.33
N ASP A 11 0.14 -7.76 7.68
CA ASP A 11 -0.33 -7.86 9.07
C ASP A 11 0.41 -8.97 9.83
N SER A 12 0.64 -8.76 11.12
CA SER A 12 1.35 -9.72 11.97
C SER A 12 0.65 -9.89 13.33
N PRO A 13 0.67 -11.10 13.93
CA PRO A 13 0.16 -11.31 15.28
C PRO A 13 0.87 -10.48 16.35
N ARG A 14 2.08 -9.99 16.05
CA ARG A 14 2.91 -9.18 16.96
C ARG A 14 2.63 -7.67 16.84
N GLY A 15 1.72 -7.25 15.95
CA GLY A 15 1.38 -5.85 15.69
C GLY A 15 1.40 -5.52 14.20
N MET A 16 0.99 -4.30 13.85
CA MET A 16 0.78 -3.80 12.47
C MET A 16 -0.44 -4.40 11.76
N CYS A 17 -0.92 -3.67 10.74
CA CYS A 17 -1.98 -4.11 9.84
C CYS A 17 -1.74 -3.53 8.44
N THR A 18 -2.31 -4.17 7.41
CA THR A 18 -2.17 -3.75 6.01
C THR A 18 -2.52 -2.27 5.79
N THR A 19 -3.55 -1.76 6.47
CA THR A 19 -3.94 -0.34 6.37
C THR A 19 -2.92 0.60 6.99
N TYR A 20 -2.25 0.21 8.07
CA TYR A 20 -1.18 1.00 8.68
C TYR A 20 0.05 1.07 7.76
N VAL A 21 0.47 -0.07 7.20
CA VAL A 21 1.60 -0.14 6.25
C VAL A 21 1.28 0.68 5.00
N ALA A 22 0.07 0.56 4.46
CA ALA A 22 -0.35 1.35 3.31
C ALA A 22 -0.36 2.86 3.60
N ALA A 23 -0.77 3.29 4.79
CA ALA A 23 -0.73 4.70 5.18
C ALA A 23 0.72 5.23 5.31
N ARG A 24 1.66 4.39 5.74
CA ARG A 24 3.09 4.74 5.74
C ARG A 24 3.65 4.79 4.32
N ALA A 25 3.29 3.84 3.47
CA ALA A 25 3.72 3.77 2.07
C ALA A 25 3.24 4.99 1.27
N LEU A 26 1.99 5.41 1.48
CA LEU A 26 1.45 6.64 0.88
C LEU A 26 2.29 7.86 1.28
N ARG A 27 2.58 8.05 2.57
CA ARG A 27 3.40 9.18 3.04
C ARG A 27 4.82 9.16 2.49
N ALA A 28 5.43 7.97 2.38
CA ALA A 28 6.75 7.81 1.77
C ALA A 28 6.74 8.19 0.28
N ALA A 29 5.72 7.73 -0.46
CA ALA A 29 5.53 8.08 -1.86
C ALA A 29 5.31 9.60 -2.06
N GLU A 30 4.49 10.24 -1.21
CA GLU A 30 4.26 11.69 -1.24
C GLU A 30 5.54 12.48 -0.96
N GLY A 31 6.40 11.98 -0.06
CA GLY A 31 7.72 12.54 0.20
C GLY A 31 8.65 12.55 -1.02
N GLU A 32 8.49 11.59 -1.93
CA GLU A 32 9.24 11.49 -3.19
C GLU A 32 8.55 12.20 -4.38
N GLY A 33 7.46 12.91 -4.12
CA GLY A 33 6.74 13.72 -5.11
C GLY A 33 5.57 13.02 -5.81
N ALA A 34 5.13 11.85 -5.34
CA ALA A 34 3.84 11.30 -5.75
C ALA A 34 2.68 12.13 -5.18
N ARG A 35 1.52 12.08 -5.85
CA ARG A 35 0.26 12.65 -5.34
C ARG A 35 -0.82 11.59 -5.32
N ALA A 36 -1.67 11.57 -4.29
CA ALA A 36 -2.84 10.72 -4.30
C ALA A 36 -3.79 11.12 -5.45
N ALA A 37 -4.06 10.19 -6.35
CA ALA A 37 -5.02 10.39 -7.44
C ALA A 37 -6.48 10.23 -6.95
N ASP A 38 -6.67 9.48 -5.87
CA ASP A 38 -7.93 9.22 -5.20
C ASP A 38 -7.66 8.74 -3.75
N HIS A 39 -8.71 8.50 -2.97
CA HIS A 39 -8.60 7.83 -1.69
C HIS A 39 -8.05 6.40 -1.83
N PRO A 40 -7.31 5.90 -0.82
CA PRO A 40 -6.93 4.49 -0.75
C PRO A 40 -8.15 3.57 -0.78
N TRP A 41 -8.08 2.50 -1.55
CA TRP A 41 -9.18 1.53 -1.64
C TRP A 41 -8.90 0.37 -0.70
N LEU A 42 -9.77 0.18 0.30
CA LEU A 42 -9.76 -1.02 1.14
C LEU A 42 -10.63 -2.11 0.49
N VAL A 43 -9.98 -3.10 -0.11
CA VAL A 43 -10.65 -4.15 -0.89
C VAL A 43 -10.82 -5.39 -0.03
N ARG A 44 -12.07 -5.74 0.28
CA ARG A 44 -12.40 -6.98 0.99
C ARG A 44 -12.31 -8.17 0.03
N LEU A 45 -11.54 -9.18 0.43
CA LEU A 45 -11.36 -10.42 -0.31
C LEU A 45 -12.34 -11.49 0.17
N ASN A 46 -12.18 -12.74 -0.31
CA ASN A 46 -13.04 -13.85 0.10
C ASN A 46 -12.99 -14.04 1.63
N PRO A 47 -14.12 -13.81 2.35
CA PRO A 47 -14.15 -13.94 3.81
C PRO A 47 -14.02 -15.40 4.27
N ASN A 48 -14.28 -16.36 3.37
CA ASN A 48 -14.26 -17.79 3.66
C ASN A 48 -12.88 -18.43 3.39
N CYS A 49 -11.83 -17.63 3.17
CA CYS A 49 -10.48 -18.15 2.93
C CYS A 49 -9.92 -18.81 4.21
N PRO A 50 -9.59 -20.11 4.21
CA PRO A 50 -9.20 -20.84 5.41
C PRO A 50 -7.81 -20.45 5.94
N TYR A 51 -6.98 -19.82 5.10
CA TYR A 51 -5.60 -19.43 5.45
C TYR A 51 -5.47 -18.02 6.01
N LYS A 52 -6.57 -17.27 6.12
CA LYS A 52 -6.56 -15.88 6.59
C LYS A 52 -7.28 -15.77 7.92
N THR A 53 -6.75 -14.91 8.80
CA THR A 53 -7.43 -14.54 10.04
C THR A 53 -8.62 -13.60 9.74
N ARG A 54 -9.40 -13.23 10.76
CA ARG A 54 -10.50 -12.25 10.60
C ARG A 54 -9.93 -10.98 9.97
N GLY A 55 -10.42 -10.59 8.79
CA GLY A 55 -9.98 -9.33 8.19
C GLY A 55 -9.61 -9.34 6.71
N ASN A 56 -9.56 -10.49 6.04
CA ASN A 56 -9.01 -10.66 4.68
C ASN A 56 -9.30 -9.47 3.74
N ALA A 57 -8.30 -8.59 3.56
CA ALA A 57 -8.41 -7.37 2.80
C ALA A 57 -7.04 -6.86 2.35
N ALA A 58 -7.00 -6.33 1.13
CA ALA A 58 -5.86 -5.63 0.56
C ALA A 58 -6.14 -4.12 0.48
N VAL A 59 -5.09 -3.33 0.29
CA VAL A 59 -5.20 -1.88 0.06
C VAL A 59 -4.62 -1.53 -1.31
N CYS A 60 -5.32 -0.68 -2.07
CA CYS A 60 -4.79 -0.06 -3.27
C CYS A 60 -4.52 1.43 -3.04
N LEU A 61 -3.38 1.93 -3.50
CA LEU A 61 -3.01 3.35 -3.52
C LEU A 61 -2.97 3.85 -4.96
N PRO A 62 -3.98 4.61 -5.42
CA PRO A 62 -3.94 5.30 -6.70
C PRO A 62 -3.06 6.55 -6.61
N LEU A 63 -2.00 6.61 -7.41
CA LEU A 63 -0.99 7.69 -7.35
C LEU A 63 -0.74 8.31 -8.73
N GLU A 64 -0.65 9.63 -8.77
CA GLU A 64 -0.03 10.37 -9.86
C GLU A 64 1.47 10.51 -9.59
N VAL A 65 2.29 10.04 -10.53
CA VAL A 65 3.75 10.04 -10.41
C VAL A 65 4.40 10.59 -11.69
N GLU A 66 5.35 11.52 -11.55
CA GLU A 66 6.24 11.94 -12.63
C GLU A 66 7.01 10.72 -13.19
N ARG A 67 7.08 10.55 -14.51
CA ARG A 67 7.72 9.36 -15.10
C ARG A 67 9.19 9.22 -14.68
N SER A 68 9.89 10.33 -14.52
CA SER A 68 11.28 10.41 -14.06
C SER A 68 11.46 10.16 -12.55
N GLY A 69 10.38 10.21 -11.77
CA GLY A 69 10.37 10.02 -10.31
C GLY A 69 9.91 8.63 -9.86
N PHE A 70 9.49 7.77 -10.79
CA PHE A 70 8.92 6.47 -10.47
C PHE A 70 9.83 5.59 -9.61
N ASP A 71 11.12 5.47 -9.97
CA ASP A 71 12.05 4.60 -9.25
C ASP A 71 12.22 5.03 -7.79
N ARG A 72 12.28 6.34 -7.52
CA ARG A 72 12.37 6.85 -6.13
C ARG A 72 11.11 6.55 -5.33
N VAL A 73 9.94 6.80 -5.91
CA VAL A 73 8.64 6.49 -5.30
C VAL A 73 8.53 4.99 -5.01
N TRP A 74 8.93 4.15 -5.96
CA TRP A 74 8.90 2.69 -5.81
C TRP A 74 9.83 2.20 -4.71
N GLU A 75 11.07 2.68 -4.67
CA GLU A 75 12.03 2.32 -3.62
C GLU A 75 11.57 2.81 -2.23
N ALA A 76 10.98 4.00 -2.12
CA ALA A 76 10.43 4.50 -0.87
C ALA A 76 9.28 3.62 -0.35
N VAL A 77 8.37 3.21 -1.23
CA VAL A 77 7.28 2.29 -0.89
C VAL A 77 7.81 0.91 -0.50
N LEU A 78 8.75 0.36 -1.27
CA LEU A 78 9.39 -0.92 -0.96
C LEU A 78 10.12 -0.90 0.39
N GLY A 79 10.77 0.21 0.73
CA GLY A 79 11.43 0.41 2.01
C GLY A 79 10.45 0.26 3.18
N VAL A 80 9.26 0.86 3.07
CA VAL A 80 8.20 0.76 4.10
C VAL A 80 7.67 -0.67 4.25
N VAL A 81 7.52 -1.41 3.15
CA VAL A 81 6.96 -2.78 3.19
C VAL A 81 7.97 -3.81 3.72
N ARG A 82 9.28 -3.53 3.60
CA ARG A 82 10.36 -4.43 4.03
C ARG A 82 10.80 -4.25 5.50
N GLU A 83 10.36 -3.19 6.17
CA GLU A 83 10.57 -2.98 7.62
C GLU A 83 9.75 -3.96 8.49
#